data_AF-A0A1W9HF24-F1
#
_entry.id   AF-A0A1W9HF24-F1
#
_cell.length_a   1.000
_cell.length_b   1.000
_cell.length_c   1.000
_cell.angle_alpha   90.00
_cell.angle_beta   90.00
_cell.angle_gamma   90.00
#
_symmetry.space_group_name_H-M   'P 1'
#
loop_
_entity.id
_entity.type
_entity.pdbx_description
1 polymer ?
#
loop_
_entity_poly.entity_id
_entity_poly.type
_entity_poly.pdbx_seq_one_letter_code
_entity_poly.pdbx_strand_id
1 'polypeptide(L)'
;MLLIGAVQLTGLFGDVDLDTPDDFGDLAVLLGWLGLGRLPLIALLVVLLTLFALIGLLGQQLAHDLFGARQPLWLAVPAALVASLPLTAGAARLLSPLLPGDETTAIELDELVGRRAAIITGRARLGSPARARVEDRHGQAHYVMVEPNAPTEIFEEGEEVLLVRREAQGFRAIGSGALRLSSVEV
;
A
#
# COMPACT_ATOMS: atom_id res chain seq x y z
N MET A 1 35.53 -24.14 15.17
CA MET A 1 36.20 -23.84 13.89
C MET A 1 35.74 -24.78 12.76
N LEU A 2 35.75 -26.12 12.95
CA LEU A 2 35.30 -27.08 11.93
C LEU A 2 33.79 -27.02 11.60
N LEU A 3 32.95 -26.70 12.59
CA LEU A 3 31.50 -26.51 12.42
C LEU A 3 31.13 -25.25 11.59
N ILE A 4 31.97 -24.21 11.61
CA ILE A 4 31.73 -22.99 10.82
C ILE A 4 32.10 -23.23 9.35
N GLY A 5 33.16 -24.01 9.09
CA GLY A 5 33.55 -24.40 7.73
C GLY A 5 32.55 -25.33 7.03
N ALA A 6 31.89 -26.24 7.77
CA ALA A 6 30.84 -27.09 7.21
C ALA A 6 29.59 -26.29 6.81
N VAL A 7 29.26 -25.23 7.55
CA VAL A 7 28.17 -24.30 7.21
C VAL A 7 28.50 -23.48 5.96
N GLN A 8 29.75 -23.02 5.81
CA GLN A 8 30.20 -22.31 4.60
C GLN A 8 30.15 -23.17 3.33
N LEU A 9 30.44 -24.46 3.42
CA LEU A 9 30.36 -25.40 2.28
C LEU A 9 28.94 -25.62 1.75
N THR A 10 27.91 -25.37 2.56
CA THR A 10 26.50 -25.53 2.15
C THR A 10 25.92 -24.29 1.47
N GLY A 11 26.69 -23.20 1.35
CA GLY A 11 26.22 -21.95 0.72
C GLY A 11 25.15 -21.18 1.50
N LEU A 12 24.68 -21.70 2.64
CA LEU A 12 23.55 -21.14 3.41
C LEU A 12 23.84 -19.76 4.03
N PHE A 13 25.13 -19.37 4.11
CA PHE A 13 25.61 -18.04 4.53
C PHE A 13 26.76 -17.55 3.64
N GLY A 14 26.89 -18.10 2.43
CA GLY A 14 27.80 -17.56 1.43
C GLY A 14 27.27 -16.21 0.98
N ASP A 15 28.17 -15.24 0.81
CA ASP A 15 27.88 -13.93 0.23
C ASP A 15 26.98 -14.11 -0.99
N VAL A 16 25.68 -13.83 -0.83
CA VAL A 16 24.73 -13.86 -1.94
C VAL A 16 24.99 -12.57 -2.68
N ASP A 17 25.95 -12.63 -3.61
CA ASP A 17 26.38 -11.50 -4.43
C ASP A 17 25.26 -11.19 -5.43
N LEU A 18 24.26 -10.41 -4.98
CA LEU A 18 23.10 -9.99 -5.76
C LEU A 18 23.46 -8.86 -6.73
N ASP A 19 24.55 -9.04 -7.49
CA ASP A 19 25.06 -8.02 -8.41
C ASP A 19 24.51 -8.19 -9.83
N THR A 20 23.76 -9.27 -10.10
CA THR A 20 23.12 -9.48 -11.41
C THR A 20 21.61 -9.19 -11.41
N PRO A 21 21.07 -8.55 -12.46
CA PRO A 21 19.63 -8.29 -12.59
C PRO A 21 18.77 -9.55 -12.60
N ASP A 22 19.34 -10.68 -13.05
CA ASP A 22 18.64 -11.96 -13.16
C ASP A 22 18.41 -12.59 -11.77
N ASP A 23 19.34 -12.43 -10.83
CA ASP A 23 19.18 -12.93 -9.46
C ASP A 23 17.94 -12.32 -8.80
N PHE A 24 17.76 -11.00 -8.88
CA PHE A 24 16.57 -10.34 -8.31
C PHE A 24 15.25 -10.89 -8.87
N GLY A 25 15.24 -11.38 -10.12
CA GLY A 25 14.10 -12.05 -10.72
C GLY A 25 13.79 -13.38 -10.04
N ASP A 26 14.80 -14.24 -9.84
CA ASP A 26 14.64 -15.55 -9.22
C ASP A 26 14.18 -15.45 -7.75
N LEU A 27 14.75 -14.49 -7.03
CA LEU A 27 14.33 -14.13 -5.68
C LEU A 27 12.84 -13.78 -5.63
N ALA A 28 12.41 -12.89 -6.52
CA ALA A 28 11.03 -12.43 -6.57
C ALA A 28 10.07 -13.57 -6.91
N VAL A 29 10.46 -14.52 -7.77
CA VAL A 29 9.67 -15.71 -8.09
C VAL A 29 9.53 -16.62 -6.87
N LEU A 30 10.62 -16.90 -6.15
CA LEU A 30 10.58 -17.72 -4.93
C LEU A 30 9.73 -17.08 -3.83
N LEU A 31 9.88 -15.76 -3.63
CA LEU A 31 9.09 -15.00 -2.66
C LEU A 31 7.61 -14.96 -3.07
N GLY A 32 7.32 -14.72 -4.35
CA GLY A 32 5.95 -14.75 -4.88
C GLY A 32 5.27 -16.12 -4.73
N TRP A 33 6.04 -17.21 -4.88
CA TRP A 33 5.56 -18.56 -4.59
C TRP A 33 5.22 -18.75 -3.10
N LEU A 34 6.08 -18.24 -2.21
CA LEU A 34 5.87 -18.29 -0.75
C LEU A 34 4.63 -17.48 -0.32
N GLY A 35 4.22 -16.48 -1.10
CA GLY A 35 3.01 -15.69 -0.86
C GLY A 35 3.23 -14.18 -0.76
N LEU A 36 4.42 -13.68 -1.09
CA LEU A 36 4.66 -12.24 -1.22
C LEU A 36 3.74 -11.65 -2.29
N GLY A 37 3.15 -10.49 -1.99
CA GLY A 37 2.14 -9.84 -2.86
C GLY A 37 0.70 -10.27 -2.58
N ARG A 38 0.47 -11.37 -1.83
CA ARG A 38 -0.84 -11.71 -1.26
C ARG A 38 -1.00 -11.23 0.18
N LEU A 39 0.10 -11.22 0.93
CA LEU A 39 0.16 -10.78 2.31
C LEU A 39 1.33 -9.79 2.48
N PRO A 40 1.25 -8.86 3.44
CA PRO A 40 2.38 -8.05 3.84
C PRO A 40 3.49 -8.97 4.40
N LEU A 41 4.75 -8.62 4.13
CA LEU A 41 5.93 -9.42 4.48
C LEU A 41 5.94 -9.86 5.95
N ILE A 42 5.52 -8.98 6.84
CA ILE A 42 5.47 -9.24 8.29
C ILE A 42 4.50 -10.38 8.61
N ALA A 43 3.31 -10.38 8.01
CA ALA A 43 2.33 -11.45 8.20
C ALA A 43 2.85 -12.79 7.68
N LEU A 44 3.50 -12.78 6.51
CA LEU A 44 4.11 -13.98 5.94
C LEU A 44 5.22 -14.54 6.86
N LEU A 45 6.07 -13.67 7.41
CA LEU A 45 7.12 -14.05 8.33
C LEU A 45 6.55 -14.64 9.64
N VAL A 46 5.50 -14.04 10.20
CA VAL A 46 4.83 -14.55 11.40
C VAL A 46 4.27 -15.95 11.15
N VAL A 47 3.60 -16.16 10.01
CA VAL A 47 3.07 -17.48 9.63
C VAL A 47 4.20 -18.50 9.47
N LEU A 48 5.28 -18.13 8.75
CA LEU A 48 6.45 -18.99 8.57
C LEU A 48 7.07 -19.40 9.89
N LEU A 49 7.36 -18.44 10.78
CA LEU A 49 7.98 -18.71 12.08
C LEU A 49 7.06 -19.54 12.99
N THR A 50 5.74 -19.31 12.93
CA THR A 50 4.76 -20.08 13.69
C THR A 50 4.73 -21.52 13.23
N LEU A 51 4.67 -21.76 11.90
CA LEU A 51 4.69 -23.10 11.34
C LEU A 51 6.03 -23.79 11.58
N PHE A 52 7.15 -23.08 11.42
CA PHE A 52 8.48 -23.59 11.73
C PHE A 52 8.58 -24.04 13.19
N ALA A 53 8.12 -23.22 14.14
CA ALA A 53 8.13 -23.57 15.57
C ALA A 53 7.23 -24.76 15.86
N LEU A 54 6.02 -24.80 15.28
CA LEU A 54 5.05 -25.88 15.47
C LEU A 54 5.56 -27.20 14.91
N ILE A 55 6.05 -27.20 13.67
CA ILE A 55 6.63 -28.38 13.01
C ILE A 55 7.90 -28.80 13.73
N GLY A 56 8.72 -27.86 14.18
CA GLY A 56 9.91 -28.14 14.97
C GLY A 56 9.58 -28.85 16.28
N LEU A 57 8.63 -28.34 17.07
CA LEU A 57 8.23 -28.97 18.33
C LEU A 57 7.58 -30.33 18.10
N LEU A 58 6.58 -30.40 17.22
CA LEU A 58 5.84 -31.64 16.95
C LEU A 58 6.74 -32.70 16.30
N GLY A 59 7.59 -32.29 15.35
CA GLY A 59 8.54 -33.17 14.69
C GLY A 59 9.59 -33.71 15.67
N GLN A 60 10.10 -32.88 16.58
CA GLN A 60 11.04 -33.33 17.61
C GLN A 60 10.37 -34.30 18.59
N GLN A 61 9.11 -34.06 18.96
CA GLN A 61 8.34 -34.94 19.83
C GLN A 61 8.06 -36.28 19.16
N LEU A 62 7.56 -36.28 17.93
CA LEU A 62 7.33 -37.49 17.15
C LEU A 62 8.61 -38.29 16.95
N ALA A 63 9.73 -37.61 16.66
CA ALA A 63 11.01 -38.29 16.52
C ALA A 63 11.49 -38.90 17.84
N HIS A 64 11.19 -38.28 18.99
CA HIS A 64 11.49 -38.86 20.29
C HIS A 64 10.65 -40.12 20.55
N ASP A 65 9.36 -40.09 20.21
CA ASP A 65 8.45 -41.23 20.42
C ASP A 65 8.81 -42.41 19.49
N LEU A 66 9.26 -42.14 18.26
CA LEU A 66 9.63 -43.17 17.28
C LEU A 66 11.04 -43.73 17.45
N PHE A 67 12.02 -42.86 17.74
CA PHE A 67 13.45 -43.23 17.78
C PHE A 67 14.00 -43.30 19.21
N GLY A 68 13.20 -43.01 20.24
CA GLY A 68 13.59 -43.03 21.65
C GLY A 68 14.53 -41.88 22.07
N ALA A 69 14.91 -41.00 21.15
CA ALA A 69 15.86 -39.92 21.39
C ALA A 69 15.48 -38.65 20.61
N ARG A 70 15.82 -37.48 21.15
CA ARG A 70 15.65 -36.21 20.42
C ARG A 70 16.67 -36.15 19.29
N GLN A 71 16.20 -35.75 18.10
CA GLN A 71 17.07 -35.57 16.95
C GLN A 71 18.04 -34.39 17.17
N PRO A 72 19.25 -34.47 16.63
CA PRO A 72 20.21 -33.39 16.77
C PRO A 72 19.74 -32.16 16.02
N LEU A 73 20.04 -30.98 16.58
CA LEU A 73 19.55 -29.69 16.08
C LEU A 73 19.88 -29.46 14.61
N TRP A 74 21.06 -29.91 14.16
CA TRP A 74 21.52 -29.74 12.78
C TRP A 74 20.64 -30.45 11.75
N LEU A 75 19.89 -31.48 12.14
CA LEU A 75 18.95 -32.19 11.27
C LEU A 75 17.52 -31.68 11.45
N ALA A 76 17.11 -31.46 12.70
CA ALA A 76 15.76 -31.03 13.03
C ALA A 76 15.41 -29.65 12.46
N VAL A 77 16.33 -28.68 12.55
CA VAL A 77 16.12 -27.31 12.06
C VAL A 77 15.90 -27.25 10.55
N PRO A 78 16.79 -27.75 9.68
CA PRO A 78 16.57 -27.69 8.24
C PRO A 78 15.36 -28.51 7.80
N ALA A 79 15.08 -29.67 8.44
CA ALA A 79 13.89 -30.44 8.15
C ALA A 79 12.60 -29.66 8.46
N ALA A 80 12.53 -29.01 9.62
CA ALA A 80 11.40 -28.17 10.00
C ALA A 80 11.25 -26.96 9.07
N LEU A 81 12.36 -26.32 8.69
CA LEU A 81 12.35 -25.18 7.77
C LEU A 81 11.80 -25.57 6.40
N VAL A 82 12.33 -26.64 5.78
CA VAL A 82 11.89 -27.13 4.47
C VAL A 82 10.42 -27.53 4.50
N ALA A 83 9.94 -28.16 5.57
CA ALA A 83 8.53 -28.50 5.73
C ALA A 83 7.64 -27.26 5.92
N SER A 84 8.13 -26.22 6.62
CA SER A 84 7.36 -25.01 6.89
C SER A 84 7.11 -24.13 5.65
N LEU A 85 8.01 -24.13 4.67
CA LEU A 85 7.90 -23.30 3.46
C LEU A 85 6.63 -23.59 2.62
N PRO A 86 6.35 -24.82 2.17
CA PRO A 86 5.13 -25.10 1.39
C PRO A 86 3.85 -24.90 2.20
N LEU A 87 3.90 -25.17 3.51
CA LEU A 87 2.76 -24.92 4.40
C LEU A 87 2.49 -23.42 4.57
N THR A 88 3.53 -22.60 4.61
CA THR A 88 3.42 -21.14 4.63
C THR A 88 2.81 -20.62 3.33
N ALA A 89 3.24 -21.13 2.18
CA ALA A 89 2.65 -20.80 0.88
C ALA A 89 1.16 -21.16 0.80
N GLY A 90 0.78 -22.32 1.35
CA GLY A 90 -0.62 -22.74 1.48
C GLY A 90 -1.42 -21.82 2.42
N ALA A 91 -0.87 -21.53 3.60
CA ALA A 91 -1.49 -20.64 4.58
C ALA A 91 -1.68 -19.22 4.02
N ALA A 92 -0.70 -18.70 3.29
CA ALA A 92 -0.77 -17.38 2.67
C ALA A 92 -1.94 -17.27 1.67
N ARG A 93 -2.20 -18.33 0.90
CA ARG A 93 -3.36 -18.42 0.00
C ARG A 93 -4.69 -18.46 0.73
N LEU A 94 -4.73 -19.11 1.90
CA LEU A 94 -5.95 -19.21 2.71
C LEU A 94 -6.25 -17.91 3.45
N LEU A 95 -5.20 -17.19 3.88
CA LEU A 95 -5.28 -15.95 4.62
C LEU A 95 -5.48 -14.71 3.74
N SER A 96 -5.08 -14.75 2.47
CA SER A 96 -5.20 -13.60 1.57
C SER A 96 -6.60 -12.98 1.45
N PRO A 97 -7.73 -13.75 1.37
CA PRO A 97 -9.06 -13.12 1.29
C PRO A 97 -9.51 -12.45 2.61
N LEU A 98 -8.83 -12.70 3.72
CA LEU A 98 -9.15 -12.08 5.02
C LEU A 98 -8.53 -10.70 5.17
N LEU A 99 -7.49 -10.37 4.40
CA LEU A 99 -6.88 -9.05 4.45
C LEU A 99 -7.69 -8.06 3.61
N PRO A 100 -8.19 -6.96 4.21
CA PRO A 100 -8.72 -5.86 3.43
C PRO A 100 -7.60 -5.29 2.56
N GLY A 101 -7.93 -4.94 1.32
CA GLY A 101 -6.97 -4.36 0.39
C GLY A 101 -6.47 -2.99 0.84
N ASP A 102 -5.33 -2.59 0.31
CA ASP A 102 -4.82 -1.23 0.46
C ASP A 102 -5.68 -0.28 -0.38
N GLU A 103 -6.75 0.23 0.21
CA GLU A 103 -7.59 1.26 -0.41
C GLU A 103 -6.87 2.62 -0.28
N THR A 104 -6.22 3.08 -1.34
CA THR A 104 -5.66 4.43 -1.34
C THR A 104 -6.81 5.42 -1.52
N THR A 105 -6.98 6.38 -0.60
CA THR A 105 -7.87 7.54 -0.80
C THR A 105 -7.23 8.59 -1.72
N ALA A 106 -6.24 8.20 -2.52
CA ALA A 106 -5.59 9.09 -3.47
C ALA A 106 -6.56 9.35 -4.62
N ILE A 107 -7.17 10.54 -4.63
CA ILE A 107 -7.94 11.03 -5.77
C ILE A 107 -7.07 11.89 -6.67
N GLU A 108 -7.32 11.86 -7.98
CA GLU A 108 -6.72 12.83 -8.88
C GLU A 108 -7.35 14.21 -8.65
N LEU A 109 -6.54 15.27 -8.72
CA LEU A 109 -7.03 16.66 -8.59
C LEU A 109 -8.13 16.99 -9.60
N ASP A 110 -8.14 16.35 -10.78
CA ASP A 110 -9.21 16.52 -11.78
C ASP A 110 -10.58 16.06 -11.28
N GLU A 111 -10.63 15.12 -10.33
CA GLU A 111 -11.88 14.68 -9.73
C GLU A 111 -12.53 15.72 -8.81
N LEU A 112 -11.79 16.79 -8.45
CA LEU A 112 -12.34 17.94 -7.73
C LEU A 112 -13.14 18.86 -8.66
N VAL A 113 -13.02 18.73 -9.98
CA VAL A 113 -13.85 19.47 -10.93
C VAL A 113 -15.31 19.06 -10.76
N GLY A 114 -16.20 20.03 -10.68
CA GLY A 114 -17.62 19.85 -10.39
C GLY A 114 -17.95 19.80 -8.89
N ARG A 115 -16.96 19.90 -8.00
CA ARG A 115 -17.18 20.04 -6.56
C ARG A 115 -17.26 21.50 -6.15
N ARG A 116 -18.00 21.73 -5.07
CA ARG A 116 -18.12 23.05 -4.44
C ARG A 116 -16.98 23.26 -3.47
N ALA A 117 -16.39 24.44 -3.54
CA ALA A 117 -15.29 24.86 -2.69
C ALA A 117 -15.69 26.15 -1.96
N ALA A 118 -15.25 26.32 -0.73
CA ALA A 118 -15.41 27.56 0.01
C ALA A 118 -14.09 28.34 0.00
N ILE A 119 -14.11 29.62 -0.36
CA ILE A 119 -12.92 30.47 -0.23
C ILE A 119 -12.62 30.66 1.27
N ILE A 120 -11.41 30.32 1.71
CA ILE A 120 -11.02 30.37 3.12
C ILE A 120 -10.00 31.45 3.44
N THR A 121 -9.32 31.98 2.43
CA THR A 121 -8.27 32.98 2.65
C THR A 121 -8.09 33.84 1.42
N GLY A 122 -8.29 35.14 1.61
CA GLY A 122 -8.06 36.15 0.57
C GLY A 122 -9.23 36.31 -0.39
N ARG A 123 -8.97 36.97 -1.52
CA ARG A 123 -9.97 37.29 -2.54
C ARG A 123 -9.52 36.78 -3.89
N ALA A 124 -10.35 35.97 -4.54
CA ALA A 124 -10.01 35.40 -5.84
C ALA A 124 -10.36 36.41 -6.93
N ARG A 125 -9.39 36.77 -7.77
CA ARG A 125 -9.56 37.60 -8.97
C ARG A 125 -8.79 36.99 -10.13
N LEU A 126 -9.11 37.40 -11.35
CA LEU A 126 -8.34 36.97 -12.52
C LEU A 126 -6.84 37.34 -12.33
N GLY A 127 -5.95 36.35 -12.40
CA GLY A 127 -4.51 36.53 -12.17
C GLY A 127 -4.09 36.71 -10.71
N SER A 128 -5.03 36.60 -9.76
CA SER A 128 -4.77 36.62 -8.31
C SER A 128 -5.59 35.51 -7.65
N PRO A 129 -5.05 34.28 -7.60
CA PRO A 129 -5.77 33.13 -7.06
C PRO A 129 -5.88 33.23 -5.54
N ALA A 130 -6.99 32.76 -4.99
CA ALA A 130 -7.21 32.64 -3.55
C ALA A 130 -7.29 31.18 -3.11
N ARG A 131 -7.13 30.92 -1.81
CA ARG A 131 -7.17 29.57 -1.26
C ARG A 131 -8.61 29.17 -0.99
N ALA A 132 -9.01 28.02 -1.50
CA ALA A 132 -10.32 27.43 -1.25
C ALA A 132 -10.19 26.04 -0.63
N ARG A 133 -11.16 25.68 0.22
CA ARG A 133 -11.34 24.34 0.76
C ARG A 133 -12.42 23.62 -0.04
N VAL A 134 -12.09 22.48 -0.62
CA VAL A 134 -13.02 21.58 -1.32
C VAL A 134 -13.03 20.23 -0.62
N GLU A 135 -14.20 19.61 -0.50
CA GLU A 135 -14.31 18.25 0.05
C GLU A 135 -14.46 17.25 -1.08
N ASP A 136 -13.66 16.17 -1.02
CA ASP A 136 -13.73 15.09 -2.00
C ASP A 136 -14.89 14.12 -1.73
N ARG A 137 -14.98 13.06 -2.54
CA ARG A 137 -16.02 12.02 -2.40
C ARG A 137 -15.93 11.23 -1.10
N HIS A 138 -14.79 11.24 -0.43
CA HIS A 138 -14.52 10.55 0.84
C HIS A 138 -14.59 11.50 2.05
N GLY A 139 -14.99 12.76 1.84
CA GLY A 139 -15.07 13.78 2.89
C GLY A 139 -13.72 14.34 3.33
N GLN A 140 -12.63 14.10 2.58
CA GLN A 140 -11.34 14.70 2.87
C GLN A 140 -11.28 16.13 2.31
N ALA A 141 -10.74 17.04 3.10
CA ALA A 141 -10.60 18.44 2.73
C ALA A 141 -9.29 18.67 1.94
N HIS A 142 -9.42 19.20 0.73
CA HIS A 142 -8.31 19.60 -0.12
C HIS A 142 -8.25 21.13 -0.21
N TYR A 143 -7.04 21.69 -0.12
CA TYR A 143 -6.82 23.13 -0.21
C TYR A 143 -6.22 23.49 -1.56
N VAL A 144 -7.04 24.08 -2.42
CA VAL A 144 -6.68 24.36 -3.81
C VAL A 144 -6.70 25.87 -4.06
N MET A 145 -5.87 26.30 -5.02
CA MET A 145 -5.87 27.68 -5.50
C MET A 145 -6.99 27.85 -6.52
N VAL A 146 -7.80 28.88 -6.36
CA VAL A 146 -8.97 29.13 -7.21
C VAL A 146 -8.90 30.53 -7.80
N GLU A 147 -9.14 30.61 -9.10
CA GLU A 147 -9.39 31.86 -9.83
C GLU A 147 -10.80 31.88 -10.41
N PRO A 148 -11.42 33.06 -10.56
CA PRO A 148 -12.65 33.21 -11.32
C PRO A 148 -12.47 32.83 -12.80
N ASN A 149 -13.52 32.26 -13.38
CA ASN A 149 -13.58 31.99 -14.81
C ASN A 149 -13.93 33.25 -15.62
N ALA A 150 -14.77 34.13 -15.07
CA ALA A 150 -15.11 35.41 -15.70
C ALA A 150 -14.18 36.55 -15.21
N PRO A 151 -13.72 37.44 -16.11
CA PRO A 151 -12.74 38.49 -15.76
C PRO A 151 -13.27 39.55 -14.80
N THR A 152 -14.59 39.72 -14.69
CA THR A 152 -15.24 40.70 -13.81
C THR A 152 -15.69 40.12 -12.47
N GLU A 153 -15.55 38.80 -12.29
CA GLU A 153 -16.02 38.10 -11.10
C GLU A 153 -14.92 38.14 -10.02
N ILE A 154 -15.34 38.32 -8.77
CA ILE A 154 -14.45 38.41 -7.61
C ILE A 154 -15.10 37.55 -6.53
N PHE A 155 -14.35 36.58 -5.99
CA PHE A 155 -14.83 35.78 -4.87
C PHE A 155 -14.23 36.29 -3.57
N GLU A 156 -15.09 36.51 -2.59
CA GLU A 156 -14.69 36.96 -1.25
C GLU A 156 -14.52 35.77 -0.30
N GLU A 157 -13.84 35.99 0.83
CA GLU A 157 -13.66 34.95 1.84
C GLU A 157 -15.01 34.51 2.44
N GLY A 158 -15.20 33.20 2.59
CA GLY A 158 -16.45 32.58 3.02
C GLY A 158 -17.43 32.27 1.87
N GLU A 159 -17.14 32.71 0.64
CA GLU A 159 -18.02 32.46 -0.50
C GLU A 159 -17.88 31.03 -1.04
N GLU A 160 -19.01 30.43 -1.44
CA GLU A 160 -19.08 29.10 -2.04
C GLU A 160 -19.03 29.20 -3.57
N VAL A 161 -18.06 28.52 -4.16
CA VAL A 161 -17.78 28.54 -5.61
C VAL A 161 -17.77 27.12 -6.17
N LEU A 162 -18.08 26.96 -7.45
CA LEU A 162 -18.03 25.67 -8.15
C LEU A 162 -16.75 25.58 -8.99
N LEU A 163 -15.93 24.56 -8.75
CA LEU A 163 -14.75 24.30 -9.57
C LEU A 163 -15.19 23.76 -10.95
N VAL A 164 -14.83 24.44 -12.04
CA VAL A 164 -15.27 24.08 -13.41
C VAL A 164 -14.16 23.53 -14.29
N ARG A 165 -12.91 23.86 -13.99
CA ARG A 165 -11.75 23.42 -14.77
C ARG A 165 -10.49 23.43 -13.92
N ARG A 166 -9.64 22.41 -14.08
CA ARG A 166 -8.28 22.41 -13.54
C ARG A 166 -7.32 23.12 -14.51
N GLU A 167 -6.45 23.95 -13.96
CA GLU A 167 -5.30 24.56 -14.65
C GLU A 167 -3.98 24.08 -14.00
N ALA A 168 -2.84 24.40 -14.61
CA ALA A 168 -1.53 23.92 -14.15
C ALA A 168 -1.21 24.28 -12.68
N GLN A 169 -1.74 25.39 -12.17
CA GLN A 169 -1.46 25.89 -10.82
C GLN A 169 -2.72 26.13 -9.96
N GLY A 170 -3.87 25.57 -10.35
CA GLY A 170 -5.12 25.78 -9.60
C GLY A 170 -6.36 25.38 -10.36
N PHE A 171 -7.50 25.98 -10.01
CA PHE A 171 -8.80 25.74 -10.62
C PHE A 171 -9.45 27.04 -11.04
N ARG A 172 -10.19 27.00 -12.15
CA ARG A 172 -11.18 28.01 -12.50
C ARG A 172 -12.48 27.67 -11.79
N ALA A 173 -13.15 28.67 -11.24
CA ALA A 173 -14.44 28.52 -10.62
C ALA A 173 -15.46 29.55 -11.09
N ILE A 174 -16.74 29.23 -10.89
CA ILE A 174 -17.87 30.14 -11.08
C ILE A 174 -18.61 30.31 -9.74
N GLY A 175 -19.20 31.48 -9.51
CA GLY A 175 -19.98 31.73 -8.31
C GLY A 175 -21.23 30.84 -8.26
N SER A 176 -21.59 30.35 -7.07
CA SER A 176 -22.78 29.51 -6.86
C SER A 176 -24.10 30.21 -7.27
N GLY A 177 -24.12 31.54 -7.29
CA GLY A 177 -25.26 32.32 -7.78
C GLY A 177 -25.54 32.14 -9.27
N ALA A 178 -24.52 31.88 -10.10
CA ALA A 178 -24.66 31.72 -11.55
C ALA A 178 -25.31 30.37 -11.94
N LEU A 179 -25.28 29.36 -11.07
CA LEU A 179 -25.92 28.05 -11.31
C LEU A 179 -27.44 28.08 -11.23
N ARG A 180 -28.07 29.16 -10.76
CA ARG A 180 -29.54 29.25 -10.69
C ARG A 180 -30.23 29.55 -12.02
N LEU A 181 -29.49 29.80 -13.11
CA LEU A 181 -30.05 30.27 -14.38
C LEU A 181 -30.15 29.24 -15.52
N SER A 182 -29.84 27.95 -15.30
CA SER A 182 -29.90 26.93 -16.38
C SER A 182 -30.94 25.83 -16.20
N SER A 183 -31.83 25.91 -15.19
CA SER A 183 -32.82 24.85 -14.94
C SER A 183 -34.25 25.17 -15.40
N VAL A 184 -34.48 26.25 -16.15
CA VAL A 184 -35.80 26.55 -16.73
C VAL A 184 -35.61 27.14 -18.12
N GLU A 185 -35.73 26.30 -19.15
CA GLU A 185 -36.38 26.60 -20.43
C GLU A 185 -36.38 25.31 -21.28
N VAL A 186 -37.42 24.49 -21.08
CA VAL A 186 -38.00 23.60 -22.10
C VAL A 186 -39.52 23.71 -21.98
#